data_AF-A0A8D9FHT0-F1
#
_entry.id   AF-A0A8D9FHT0-F1
#
_cell.length_a   1.000
_cell.length_b   1.000
_cell.length_c   1.000
_cell.angle_alpha   90.00
_cell.angle_beta   90.00
_cell.angle_gamma   90.00
#
_symmetry.space_group_name_H-M   'P 1'
#
loop_
_entity.id
_entity.type
_entity.pdbx_description
1 polymer ?
#
loop_
_entity_poly.entity_id
_entity_poly.type
_entity_poly.pdbx_seq_one_letter_code
_entity_poly.pdbx_strand_id
1 'polypeptide(L)'
;RPTNHSLSHGDDVTFSEFANFLIKNGSDGAEMNEHWRPVHHLCQPCKINYDFIGKHETLYEDANLLLKEMGVPDVKFPSPPVSETRQRITKQFLNLSHTTIAQLYKLFQMDFKLFNYDLKAVSNSITYVYVDEFDSSDKEWNKTSTMPVSNEPHGLVNSSTESTETVASSKNKSLPLVR
;
A
#
# COMPACT_ATOMS: atom_id res chain seq x y z
N ARG A 1 -13.17 14.24 -26.69
CA ARG A 1 -12.64 13.70 -27.97
C ARG A 1 -11.24 14.29 -28.12
N PRO A 2 -10.21 13.47 -28.41
CA PRO A 2 -8.82 13.95 -28.47
C PRO A 2 -8.66 15.03 -29.56
N THR A 3 -7.77 15.97 -29.31
CA THR A 3 -7.40 17.02 -30.28
C THR A 3 -6.37 16.46 -31.29
N ASN A 4 -6.10 17.18 -32.37
CA ASN A 4 -5.03 16.79 -33.32
C ASN A 4 -3.65 16.76 -32.65
N HIS A 5 -3.41 17.62 -31.66
CA HIS A 5 -2.18 17.59 -30.86
C HIS A 5 -2.10 16.30 -30.05
N SER A 6 -3.17 15.95 -29.33
CA SER A 6 -3.25 14.72 -28.54
C SER A 6 -3.03 13.46 -29.38
N LEU A 7 -3.54 13.44 -30.63
CA LEU A 7 -3.36 12.32 -31.55
C LEU A 7 -1.94 12.17 -32.09
N SER A 8 -1.15 13.25 -32.09
CA SER A 8 0.21 13.26 -32.64
C SER A 8 1.30 13.15 -31.57
N HIS A 9 1.10 13.76 -30.39
CA HIS A 9 2.12 13.86 -29.33
C HIS A 9 1.78 13.02 -28.10
N GLY A 10 0.49 12.89 -27.77
CA GLY A 10 0.03 12.10 -26.62
C GLY A 10 0.53 12.59 -25.24
N ASP A 11 0.95 13.86 -25.15
CA ASP A 11 1.57 14.48 -23.97
C ASP A 11 0.60 15.33 -23.13
N ASP A 12 -0.66 15.46 -23.57
CA ASP A 12 -1.71 16.27 -22.95
C ASP A 12 -2.77 15.45 -22.20
N VAL A 13 -2.48 14.17 -21.91
CA VAL A 13 -3.40 13.27 -21.20
C VAL A 13 -3.66 13.79 -19.78
N THR A 14 -4.94 14.02 -19.46
CA THR A 14 -5.34 14.41 -18.12
C THR A 14 -5.41 13.22 -17.16
N PHE A 15 -5.29 13.48 -15.86
CA PHE A 15 -5.43 12.42 -14.85
C PHE A 15 -6.79 11.73 -14.89
N SER A 16 -7.86 12.46 -15.20
CA SER A 16 -9.21 11.90 -15.35
C SER A 16 -9.33 10.99 -16.56
N GLU A 17 -8.75 11.37 -17.71
CA GLU A 17 -8.71 10.51 -18.89
C GLU A 17 -7.91 9.24 -18.63
N PHE A 18 -6.77 9.36 -17.94
CA PHE A 18 -5.99 8.22 -17.50
C PHE A 18 -6.78 7.28 -16.57
N ALA A 19 -7.43 7.82 -15.53
CA ALA A 19 -8.27 7.03 -14.63
C ALA A 19 -9.39 6.27 -15.38
N ASN A 20 -10.09 6.95 -16.30
CA ASN A 20 -11.12 6.34 -17.12
C ASN A 20 -10.56 5.26 -18.07
N PHE A 21 -9.36 5.47 -18.61
CA PHE A 21 -8.66 4.48 -19.40
C PHE A 21 -8.38 3.20 -18.59
N LEU A 22 -7.93 3.33 -17.34
CA LEU A 22 -7.70 2.18 -16.45
C LEU A 22 -9.00 1.42 -16.18
N ILE A 23 -10.08 2.13 -15.86
CA ILE A 23 -11.39 1.51 -15.59
C ILE A 23 -11.90 0.76 -16.82
N LYS A 24 -11.78 1.36 -18.01
CA LYS A 24 -12.34 0.81 -19.25
C LYS A 24 -11.57 -0.42 -19.75
N ASN A 25 -10.24 -0.41 -19.61
CA ASN A 25 -9.38 -1.44 -20.20
C ASN A 25 -8.79 -2.42 -19.17
N GLY A 26 -9.03 -2.20 -17.88
CA GLY A 26 -8.47 -3.00 -16.79
C GLY A 26 -9.36 -4.14 -16.32
N SER A 27 -10.27 -4.67 -17.15
CA SER A 27 -11.38 -5.57 -16.73
C SER A 27 -10.97 -6.76 -15.86
N ASP A 28 -9.73 -7.27 -15.99
CA ASP A 28 -9.18 -8.34 -15.14
C ASP A 28 -7.89 -7.96 -14.40
N GLY A 29 -7.41 -6.71 -14.50
CA GLY A 29 -6.17 -6.23 -13.89
C GLY A 29 -4.87 -6.84 -14.45
N ALA A 30 -4.84 -8.14 -14.73
CA ALA A 30 -3.65 -8.92 -15.04
C ALA A 30 -2.91 -8.49 -16.31
N GLU A 31 -3.62 -8.08 -17.35
CA GLU A 31 -3.04 -7.65 -18.64
C GLU A 31 -2.74 -6.14 -18.70
N MET A 32 -2.94 -5.42 -17.59
CA MET A 32 -2.57 -4.01 -17.52
C MET A 32 -1.05 -3.86 -17.57
N ASN A 33 -0.57 -2.71 -18.06
CA ASN A 33 0.84 -2.36 -17.96
C ASN A 33 1.31 -2.45 -16.50
N GLU A 34 2.51 -3.00 -16.28
CA GLU A 34 3.09 -3.24 -14.96
C GLU A 34 3.16 -2.00 -14.05
N HIS A 35 3.21 -0.79 -14.59
CA HIS A 35 3.25 0.44 -13.80
C HIS A 35 1.93 0.79 -13.11
N TRP A 36 0.80 0.28 -13.60
CA TRP A 36 -0.53 0.55 -13.03
C TRP A 36 -1.39 -0.71 -12.90
N ARG A 37 -0.76 -1.88 -13.01
CA ARG A 37 -1.34 -3.17 -12.69
C ARG A 37 -1.53 -3.28 -11.17
N PRO A 38 -2.63 -3.87 -10.68
CA PRO A 38 -2.77 -4.17 -9.26
C PRO A 38 -1.58 -4.98 -8.73
N VAL A 39 -1.08 -4.60 -7.56
CA VAL A 39 0.16 -5.11 -6.97
C VAL A 39 0.06 -6.61 -6.70
N HIS A 40 -1.11 -7.11 -6.29
CA HIS A 40 -1.33 -8.53 -6.06
C HIS A 40 -1.14 -9.40 -7.32
N HIS A 41 -1.34 -8.85 -8.53
CA HIS A 41 -1.02 -9.56 -9.77
C HIS A 41 0.49 -9.58 -10.05
N LEU A 42 1.23 -8.54 -9.66
CA LEU A 42 2.68 -8.46 -9.85
C LEU A 42 3.43 -9.32 -8.85
N CYS A 43 3.11 -9.17 -7.56
CA CYS A 43 3.82 -9.82 -6.46
C CYS A 43 3.29 -11.23 -6.17
N GLN A 44 2.06 -11.56 -6.55
CA GLN A 44 1.45 -12.88 -6.27
C GLN A 44 1.64 -13.32 -4.80
N PRO A 45 1.20 -12.52 -3.81
CA PRO A 45 1.46 -12.76 -2.38
C PRO A 45 0.88 -14.09 -1.85
N CYS A 46 -0.05 -14.70 -2.58
CA CYS A 46 -0.58 -16.03 -2.23
C CYS A 46 0.31 -17.19 -2.70
N LYS A 47 1.28 -16.95 -3.58
CA LYS A 47 2.15 -17.97 -4.18
C LYS A 47 3.60 -17.86 -3.74
N ILE A 48 4.02 -16.67 -3.31
CA ILE A 48 5.39 -16.39 -2.88
C ILE A 48 5.39 -16.13 -1.37
N ASN A 49 6.24 -16.85 -0.66
CA ASN A 49 6.43 -16.66 0.78
C ASN A 49 7.44 -15.53 0.99
N TYR A 50 6.94 -14.32 1.23
CA TYR A 50 7.77 -13.16 1.51
C TYR A 50 8.24 -13.15 2.97
N ASP A 51 9.54 -12.98 3.18
CA ASP A 51 10.11 -12.76 4.52
C ASP A 51 9.88 -11.33 5.02
N PHE A 52 9.64 -10.39 4.10
CA PHE A 52 9.42 -8.97 4.38
C PHE A 52 8.47 -8.33 3.36
N ILE A 53 7.56 -7.48 3.83
CA ILE A 53 6.68 -6.64 3.02
C ILE A 53 6.77 -5.20 3.55
N GLY A 54 7.41 -4.32 2.77
CA GLY A 54 7.55 -2.90 3.11
C GLY A 54 6.45 -2.02 2.49
N LYS A 55 6.37 -0.76 2.94
CA LYS A 55 5.45 0.26 2.42
C LYS A 55 6.20 1.47 1.89
N HIS A 56 5.65 2.14 0.88
CA HIS A 56 6.26 3.35 0.33
C HIS A 56 6.27 4.49 1.35
N GLU A 57 5.25 4.54 2.21
CA GLU A 57 5.12 5.52 3.27
C GLU A 57 6.22 5.41 4.34
N THR A 58 6.80 4.22 4.51
CA THR A 58 7.85 3.89 5.49
C THR A 58 9.12 3.38 4.81
N LEU A 59 9.30 3.70 3.52
CA LEU A 59 10.37 3.13 2.69
C LEU A 59 11.76 3.33 3.30
N TYR A 60 12.02 4.50 3.88
CA TYR A 60 13.31 4.81 4.47
C TYR A 60 13.57 3.95 5.73
N GLU A 61 12.59 3.83 6.62
CA GLU A 61 12.67 3.03 7.84
C GLU A 61 12.77 1.53 7.51
N ASP A 62 11.90 1.06 6.62
CA ASP A 62 11.82 -0.33 6.15
C ASP A 62 13.13 -0.79 5.50
N ALA A 63 13.70 0.02 4.61
CA ALA A 63 14.94 -0.32 3.93
C ALA A 63 16.13 -0.36 4.91
N ASN A 64 16.22 0.59 5.85
CA ASN A 64 17.29 0.59 6.84
C ASN A 64 17.17 -0.56 7.84
N LEU A 65 15.93 -0.95 8.22
CA LEU A 65 15.69 -2.14 9.03
C LEU A 65 16.17 -3.39 8.28
N LEU A 66 15.79 -3.55 7.01
CA LEU A 66 16.18 -4.72 6.21
C LEU A 66 17.70 -4.82 6.05
N LEU A 67 18.40 -3.70 5.78
CA LEU A 67 19.87 -3.68 5.70
C LEU A 67 20.54 -4.12 7.01
N LYS A 68 19.97 -3.72 8.15
CA LYS A 68 20.47 -4.16 9.46
C LYS A 68 20.27 -5.67 9.66
N GLU A 69 19.09 -6.20 9.35
CA GLU A 69 18.79 -7.63 9.47
C GLU A 69 19.62 -8.49 8.51
N MET A 70 20.02 -7.94 7.36
CA MET A 70 20.95 -8.59 6.41
C MET A 70 22.42 -8.56 6.85
N GLY A 71 22.74 -7.98 8.01
CA GLY A 71 24.11 -7.93 8.53
C GLY A 71 25.00 -6.89 7.83
N VAL A 72 24.40 -5.89 7.17
CA VAL A 72 25.12 -4.77 6.51
C VAL A 72 24.75 -3.41 7.13
N PRO A 73 24.89 -3.23 8.46
CA PRO A 73 24.40 -2.04 9.17
C PRO A 73 25.10 -0.73 8.76
N ASP A 74 26.29 -0.83 8.15
CA ASP A 74 27.10 0.30 7.69
C ASP A 74 26.59 0.89 6.36
N VAL A 75 25.78 0.13 5.61
CA VAL A 75 25.10 0.64 4.42
C VAL A 75 23.81 1.33 4.85
N LYS A 76 23.56 2.53 4.33
CA LYS A 76 22.35 3.31 4.61
C LYS A 76 21.53 3.51 3.35
N PHE A 77 20.22 3.35 3.49
CA PHE A 77 19.31 3.75 2.43
C PHE A 77 19.35 5.29 2.28
N PRO A 78 19.35 5.83 1.06
CA PRO A 78 19.37 7.28 0.86
C PRO A 78 18.20 7.97 1.57
N SER A 79 18.47 9.09 2.23
CA SER A 79 17.41 9.91 2.82
C SER A 79 16.43 10.35 1.73
N PRO A 80 15.12 10.27 1.98
CA PRO A 80 14.13 10.62 0.98
C PRO A 80 14.24 12.12 0.66
N PRO A 81 14.15 12.51 -0.62
CA PRO A 81 14.08 13.91 -1.00
C PRO A 81 12.75 14.52 -0.53
N VAL A 82 12.74 15.84 -0.29
CA VAL A 82 11.48 16.57 -0.11
C VAL A 82 10.67 16.46 -1.40
N SER A 83 9.46 15.93 -1.31
CA SER A 83 8.61 15.62 -2.46
C SER A 83 7.18 16.13 -2.24
N GLU A 84 6.69 16.90 -3.20
CA GLU A 84 5.28 17.34 -3.23
C GLU A 84 4.37 16.31 -3.94
N THR A 85 4.91 15.16 -4.34
CA THR A 85 4.21 14.15 -5.14
C THR A 85 2.89 13.75 -4.48
N ARG A 86 2.89 13.51 -3.16
CA ARG A 86 1.67 13.19 -2.41
C ARG A 86 0.60 14.28 -2.56
N GLN A 87 0.97 15.55 -2.40
CA GLN A 87 0.03 16.67 -2.48
C GLN A 87 -0.53 16.83 -3.89
N ARG A 88 0.34 16.72 -4.92
CA ARG A 88 -0.05 16.82 -6.33
C ARG A 88 -1.00 15.69 -6.72
N ILE A 89 -0.68 14.44 -6.37
CA ILE A 89 -1.53 13.28 -6.65
C ILE A 89 -2.86 13.40 -5.91
N THR A 90 -2.86 13.75 -4.62
CA THR A 90 -4.10 13.96 -3.86
C THR A 90 -4.99 15.01 -4.54
N LYS A 91 -4.44 16.14 -4.99
CA LYS A 91 -5.21 17.16 -5.70
C LYS A 91 -5.85 16.63 -6.99
N GLN A 92 -5.09 15.87 -7.79
CA GLN A 92 -5.62 15.27 -9.02
C GLN A 92 -6.71 14.22 -8.73
N PHE A 93 -6.50 13.40 -7.70
CA PHE A 93 -7.45 12.37 -7.29
C PHE A 93 -8.76 12.95 -6.77
N LEU A 94 -8.71 14.03 -5.98
CA LEU A 94 -9.90 14.71 -5.47
C LEU A 94 -10.72 15.41 -6.55
N ASN A 95 -10.15 15.65 -7.74
CA ASN A 95 -10.87 16.21 -8.89
C ASN A 95 -11.66 15.16 -9.68
N LEU A 96 -11.51 13.87 -9.36
CA LEU A 96 -12.27 12.80 -10.01
C LEU A 96 -13.72 12.78 -9.50
N SER A 97 -14.64 12.30 -10.35
CA SER A 97 -16.01 12.05 -9.91
C SER A 97 -16.07 10.90 -8.91
N HIS A 98 -17.06 10.92 -8.02
CA HIS A 98 -17.29 9.82 -7.06
C HIS A 98 -17.43 8.46 -7.77
N THR A 99 -18.12 8.40 -8.91
CA THR A 99 -18.26 7.18 -9.72
C THR A 99 -16.89 6.66 -10.20
N THR A 100 -16.03 7.55 -10.69
CA THR A 100 -14.67 7.18 -11.14
C THR A 100 -13.86 6.62 -9.97
N ILE A 101 -13.92 7.27 -8.80
CA ILE A 101 -13.23 6.82 -7.58
C ILE A 101 -13.72 5.44 -7.16
N ALA A 102 -15.04 5.20 -7.17
CA ALA A 102 -15.63 3.91 -6.82
C ALA A 102 -15.22 2.78 -7.77
N GLN A 103 -15.15 3.07 -9.08
CA GLN A 103 -14.72 2.10 -10.09
C GLN A 103 -13.22 1.80 -10.00
N LEU A 104 -12.38 2.82 -9.78
CA LEU A 104 -10.96 2.63 -9.49
C LEU A 104 -10.77 1.77 -8.23
N TYR A 105 -11.55 2.04 -7.18
CA TYR A 105 -11.48 1.22 -5.97
C TYR A 105 -11.83 -0.25 -6.27
N LYS A 106 -12.88 -0.52 -7.04
CA LYS A 106 -13.25 -1.89 -7.42
C LYS A 106 -12.11 -2.59 -8.19
N LEU A 107 -11.41 -1.85 -9.07
CA LEU A 107 -10.24 -2.35 -9.81
C LEU A 107 -9.07 -2.73 -8.88
N PHE A 108 -8.81 -1.96 -7.82
CA PHE A 108 -7.68 -2.17 -6.90
C PHE A 108 -8.08 -2.82 -5.56
N GLN A 109 -9.33 -3.28 -5.40
CA GLN A 109 -9.90 -3.68 -4.11
C GLN A 109 -9.06 -4.72 -3.37
N MET A 110 -8.52 -5.70 -4.10
CA MET A 110 -7.71 -6.75 -3.49
C MET A 110 -6.39 -6.23 -2.92
N ASP A 111 -5.78 -5.21 -3.51
CA ASP A 111 -4.57 -4.59 -2.97
C ASP A 111 -4.87 -3.89 -1.64
N PHE A 112 -5.98 -3.16 -1.57
CA PHE A 112 -6.41 -2.51 -0.32
C PHE A 112 -6.60 -3.53 0.80
N LYS A 113 -7.24 -4.67 0.49
CA LYS A 113 -7.46 -5.77 1.45
C LYS A 113 -6.16 -6.45 1.86
N LEU A 114 -5.31 -6.83 0.91
CA LEU A 114 -4.09 -7.61 1.17
C LEU A 114 -3.01 -6.80 1.88
N PHE A 115 -2.88 -5.51 1.57
CA PHE A 115 -1.84 -4.64 2.14
C PHE A 115 -2.36 -3.70 3.24
N ASN A 116 -3.60 -3.93 3.66
CA ASN A 116 -4.23 -3.32 4.83
C ASN A 116 -4.27 -1.79 4.75
N TYR A 117 -4.65 -1.26 3.59
CA TYR A 117 -4.88 0.16 3.37
C TYR A 117 -6.33 0.53 3.75
N ASP A 118 -6.48 1.52 4.63
CA ASP A 118 -7.79 1.95 5.12
C ASP A 118 -8.57 2.75 4.06
N LEU A 119 -9.80 2.30 3.83
CA LEU A 119 -10.74 2.91 2.90
C LEU A 119 -11.45 4.13 3.48
N LYS A 120 -11.30 4.44 4.78
CA LYS A 120 -11.85 5.66 5.38
C LYS A 120 -11.35 6.93 4.67
N ALA A 121 -10.14 6.89 4.11
CA ALA A 121 -9.60 7.97 3.28
C ALA A 121 -10.41 8.21 1.99
N VAL A 122 -11.12 7.18 1.50
CA VAL A 122 -11.92 7.19 0.26
C VAL A 122 -13.44 7.11 0.56
N SER A 123 -13.81 6.74 1.78
CA SER A 123 -15.17 6.41 2.25
C SER A 123 -16.19 7.54 2.01
N ASN A 124 -15.83 8.80 2.27
CA ASN A 124 -16.74 9.92 2.03
C ASN A 124 -17.14 10.07 0.54
N SER A 125 -16.34 9.52 -0.38
CA SER A 125 -16.63 9.47 -1.81
C SER A 125 -17.31 8.17 -2.28
N ILE A 126 -17.16 7.09 -1.51
CA ILE A 126 -17.68 5.74 -1.82
C ILE A 126 -19.10 5.55 -1.29
N THR A 127 -19.42 6.11 -0.11
CA THR A 127 -20.74 5.98 0.52
C THR A 127 -21.90 6.47 -0.37
N TYR A 128 -21.64 7.40 -1.30
CA TYR A 128 -22.65 7.90 -2.24
C TYR A 128 -22.86 7.03 -3.49
N VAL A 129 -21.92 6.16 -3.84
CA VAL A 129 -21.99 5.34 -5.08
C VAL A 129 -22.50 3.92 -4.81
N TYR A 130 -22.34 3.41 -3.59
CA TYR A 130 -22.66 2.04 -3.20
C TYR A 130 -24.07 1.83 -2.61
N VAL A 131 -25.02 2.75 -2.83
CA VAL A 131 -26.40 2.56 -2.38
C VAL A 131 -27.20 1.52 -3.19
N ASP A 132 -26.70 1.06 -4.34
CA ASP A 132 -27.43 0.08 -5.18
C ASP A 132 -26.79 -1.33 -5.26
N GLU A 133 -25.56 -1.54 -4.77
CA GLU A 133 -24.83 -2.82 -4.94
C GLU A 133 -24.04 -3.28 -3.69
N PHE A 134 -24.43 -2.84 -2.50
CA PHE A 134 -23.88 -3.41 -1.26
C PHE A 134 -24.71 -4.61 -0.82
N ASP A 135 -24.17 -5.83 -0.99
CA ASP A 135 -24.67 -6.99 -0.27
C ASP A 135 -24.49 -6.73 1.23
N SER A 136 -25.60 -6.42 1.91
CA SER A 136 -25.64 -6.11 3.34
C SER A 136 -25.17 -7.25 4.26
N SER A 137 -24.75 -8.39 3.69
CA SER A 137 -24.24 -9.54 4.43
C SER A 137 -22.75 -9.48 4.78
N ASP A 138 -21.95 -8.59 4.18
CA ASP A 138 -20.52 -8.42 4.47
C ASP A 138 -20.28 -7.71 5.82
N LYS A 139 -20.61 -8.41 6.92
CA LYS A 139 -20.50 -7.95 8.32
C LYS A 139 -19.07 -7.94 8.87
N GLU A 140 -18.09 -8.28 8.05
CA GLU A 140 -16.70 -8.47 8.49
C GLU A 140 -15.91 -7.16 8.54
N TRP A 141 -16.22 -6.18 7.68
CA TRP A 141 -15.44 -4.95 7.58
C TRP A 141 -15.55 -4.03 8.81
N ASN A 142 -16.71 -4.01 9.48
CA ASN A 142 -16.88 -3.22 10.71
C ASN A 142 -16.11 -3.80 11.92
N LYS A 143 -15.45 -4.96 11.78
CA LYS A 143 -14.71 -5.62 12.87
C LYS A 143 -13.19 -5.47 12.79
N THR A 144 -12.61 -5.14 11.62
CA THR A 144 -11.14 -5.11 11.46
C THR A 144 -10.50 -3.77 11.86
N SER A 145 -11.28 -2.80 12.36
CA SER A 145 -10.74 -1.55 12.94
C SER A 145 -10.31 -1.74 14.40
N THR A 146 -9.37 -2.64 14.70
CA THR A 146 -8.44 -2.56 15.85
C THR A 146 -7.42 -3.69 15.78
N MET A 147 -6.20 -3.38 15.33
CA MET A 147 -4.99 -4.05 15.83
C MET A 147 -4.30 -3.04 16.76
N PRO A 148 -3.72 -3.48 17.90
CA PRO A 148 -3.16 -2.57 18.89
C PRO A 148 -1.98 -1.82 18.31
N VAL A 149 -2.05 -0.49 18.32
CA VAL A 149 -0.88 0.36 18.27
C VAL A 149 -0.06 0.04 19.52
N SER A 150 1.12 -0.54 19.37
CA SER A 150 2.10 -0.63 20.45
C SER A 150 2.61 0.78 20.75
N ASN A 151 1.85 1.51 21.55
CA ASN A 151 2.28 2.73 22.20
C ASN A 151 3.13 2.31 23.41
N GLU A 152 4.44 2.14 23.23
CA GLU A 152 5.38 2.31 24.34
C GLU A 152 6.24 3.55 24.07
N PRO A 153 6.19 4.58 24.93
CA PRO A 153 7.11 5.69 24.87
C PRO A 153 8.49 5.25 25.36
N HIS A 154 9.51 5.42 24.52
CA HIS A 154 10.91 5.38 24.95
C HIS A 154 11.15 6.51 25.97
N GLY A 155 11.35 6.14 27.24
CA GLY A 155 11.66 7.08 28.31
C GLY A 155 12.11 6.40 29.60
N LEU A 156 13.43 6.20 29.72
CA LEU A 156 14.24 6.16 30.94
C LEU A 156 13.85 5.17 32.06
N VAL A 157 14.66 4.11 32.14
CA VAL A 157 14.83 3.21 33.29
C VAL A 157 15.27 3.99 34.54
N ASN A 158 14.64 3.72 35.69
CA ASN A 158 15.34 3.68 36.98
C ASN A 158 14.68 2.72 37.99
N SER A 159 15.53 1.80 38.44
CA SER A 159 15.57 1.03 39.69
C SER A 159 14.53 -0.06 40.00
N SER A 160 15.10 -1.26 40.15
CA SER A 160 14.83 -2.28 41.19
C SER A 160 13.43 -2.89 41.26
N THR A 161 13.28 -4.12 40.76
CA THR A 161 13.30 -5.34 41.59
C THR A 161 13.36 -6.60 40.71
N GLU A 162 13.74 -7.68 41.36
CA GLU A 162 14.31 -8.93 40.89
C GLU A 162 13.26 -9.99 40.50
N SER A 163 13.75 -11.04 39.84
CA SER A 163 13.17 -12.40 39.69
C SER A 163 12.20 -12.66 38.53
N THR A 164 12.69 -13.22 37.43
CA THR A 164 12.79 -14.68 37.20
C THR A 164 13.16 -14.97 35.75
N GLU A 165 14.17 -15.83 35.58
CA GLU A 165 14.64 -16.33 34.30
C GLU A 165 13.57 -17.18 33.60
N THR A 166 13.39 -16.95 32.30
CA THR A 166 13.03 -18.04 31.38
C THR A 166 13.92 -17.93 30.15
N VAL A 167 14.96 -18.76 30.16
CA VAL A 167 15.82 -19.02 29.01
C VAL A 167 14.99 -19.78 27.97
N ALA A 168 14.59 -19.10 26.90
CA ALA A 168 14.16 -19.76 25.66
C ALA A 168 15.28 -19.63 24.63
N SER A 169 15.99 -20.74 24.52
CA SER A 169 17.11 -21.01 23.62
C SER A 169 16.94 -20.48 22.20
N SER A 170 18.00 -19.80 21.75
CA SER A 170 18.28 -19.46 20.36
C SER A 170 18.10 -20.67 19.43
N LYS A 171 17.25 -20.53 18.42
CA LYS A 171 17.43 -21.27 17.18
C LYS A 171 17.85 -20.29 16.10
N ASN A 172 19.17 -20.18 15.96
CA ASN A 172 19.84 -19.79 14.71
C ASN A 172 19.15 -20.50 13.53
N LYS A 173 18.35 -19.75 12.76
CA LYS A 173 18.12 -20.09 11.36
C LYS A 173 18.99 -19.17 10.53
N SER A 174 20.17 -19.67 10.16
CA SER A 174 20.90 -19.13 9.02
C SER A 174 19.96 -19.09 7.82
N LEU A 175 19.71 -17.89 7.31
CA LEU A 175 19.15 -17.69 5.99
C LEU A 175 20.13 -18.32 4.98
N PRO A 176 19.70 -19.25 4.11
CA PRO A 176 20.57 -19.80 3.10
C PRO A 176 20.87 -18.72 2.06
N LEU A 177 22.15 -18.37 1.92
CA LEU A 177 22.69 -17.65 0.78
C LEU A 177 22.42 -18.48 -0.48
N VAL A 178 21.50 -18.01 -1.33
CA VAL A 178 21.32 -18.55 -2.68
C VAL A 178 22.54 -18.09 -3.50
N ARG A 179 23.34 -19.06 -3.95
CA ARG A 179 24.40 -18.88 -4.96
C ARG A 179 23.80 -18.77 -6.36
#